data_AF-A0A954UT48-F1
#
_entry.id   AF-A0A954UT48-F1
#
_cell.length_a   1.000
_cell.length_b   1.000
_cell.length_c   1.000
_cell.angle_alpha   90.00
_cell.angle_beta   90.00
_cell.angle_gamma   90.00
#
_symmetry.space_group_name_H-M   'P 1'
#
loop_
_entity.id
_entity.type
_entity.pdbx_description
1 polymer ?
#
loop_
_entity_poly.entity_id
_entity_poly.type
_entity_poly.pdbx_seq_one_letter_code
_entity_poly.pdbx_strand_id
1 'polypeptide(L)'
;MRDDLLSILRGQKDLTHVFVCTFNIDFVFIESVLLRELRRCGHPTLTILADADEVQASFKAQNRWLSRLGRRYRVVPIRMDRGFRFHPKAVLTAGPTHCELLVGSGNLTFGGIRQNEEIWLHFASQNDESSVIASFRDYVGHCLTRTKRSDAARAELGDAFNAATHEWAGALDDPAGLLRSPLNEDSLLDQMAREVGELDVQRIIVASPYFDTEGVALQ
;
A
#
# COMPACT_ATOMS: atom_id res chain seq x y z
N MET A 1 10.31 -6.24 -23.06
CA MET A 1 10.04 -7.09 -21.89
C MET A 1 9.47 -6.14 -20.86
N ARG A 2 8.17 -6.25 -20.54
CA ARG A 2 7.52 -5.28 -19.64
C ARG A 2 7.93 -5.63 -18.22
N ASP A 3 8.35 -4.63 -17.46
CA ASP A 3 8.82 -4.83 -16.10
C ASP A 3 7.66 -5.17 -15.17
N ASP A 4 7.73 -6.33 -14.51
CA ASP A 4 6.82 -6.71 -13.43
C ASP A 4 7.30 -6.11 -12.10
N LEU A 5 6.46 -6.06 -11.07
CA LEU A 5 6.85 -5.46 -9.79
C LEU A 5 8.16 -6.08 -9.25
N LEU A 6 8.40 -7.39 -9.49
CA LEU A 6 9.62 -8.04 -9.05
C LEU A 6 10.85 -7.62 -9.87
N SER A 7 10.70 -7.21 -11.13
CA SER A 7 11.81 -6.63 -11.89
C SER A 7 12.13 -5.21 -11.42
N ILE A 8 11.11 -4.41 -11.07
CA ILE A 8 11.32 -3.10 -10.43
C ILE A 8 12.10 -3.26 -9.12
N LEU A 9 11.65 -4.16 -8.24
CA LEU A 9 12.35 -4.45 -6.97
C LEU A 9 13.79 -4.93 -7.18
N ARG A 10 14.06 -5.74 -8.22
CA ARG A 10 15.42 -6.22 -8.54
C ARG A 10 16.38 -5.10 -8.97
N GLY A 11 15.86 -4.00 -9.49
CA GLY A 11 16.65 -2.82 -9.84
C GLY A 11 17.16 -2.07 -8.60
N GLN A 12 16.46 -2.22 -7.47
CA GLN A 12 16.75 -1.49 -6.24
C GLN A 12 17.78 -2.21 -5.37
N LYS A 13 18.58 -1.42 -4.65
CA LYS A 13 19.62 -1.88 -3.71
C LYS A 13 19.51 -1.11 -2.40
N ASP A 14 20.08 -1.69 -1.36
CA ASP A 14 20.18 -1.09 -0.02
C ASP A 14 18.83 -0.69 0.58
N LEU A 15 17.76 -1.42 0.23
CA LEU A 15 16.45 -1.25 0.85
C LEU A 15 16.50 -1.66 2.31
N THR A 16 15.94 -0.81 3.17
CA THR A 16 15.81 -1.05 4.60
C THR A 16 14.37 -1.36 5.00
N HIS A 17 13.37 -0.79 4.32
CA HIS A 17 11.96 -1.04 4.60
C HIS A 17 11.13 -1.24 3.33
N VAL A 18 10.14 -2.13 3.42
CA VAL A 18 9.10 -2.31 2.41
C VAL A 18 7.73 -2.35 3.09
N PHE A 19 6.82 -1.52 2.61
CA PHE A 19 5.41 -1.53 3.01
C PHE A 19 4.55 -1.94 1.81
N VAL A 20 3.62 -2.86 2.04
CA VAL A 20 2.66 -3.29 1.02
C VAL A 20 1.25 -3.11 1.55
N CYS A 21 0.40 -2.42 0.81
CA CYS A 21 -1.05 -2.51 0.97
C CYS A 21 -1.59 -3.46 -0.10
N THR A 22 -2.48 -4.37 0.27
CA THR A 22 -3.12 -5.31 -0.67
C THR A 22 -4.50 -5.70 -0.18
N PHE A 23 -5.39 -6.11 -1.09
CA PHE A 23 -6.65 -6.73 -0.70
C PHE A 23 -6.43 -8.22 -0.39
N ASN A 24 -6.09 -8.98 -1.42
CA ASN A 24 -5.79 -10.42 -1.30
C ASN A 24 -4.31 -10.64 -0.96
N ILE A 25 -4.02 -11.73 -0.25
CA ILE A 25 -2.67 -12.09 0.15
C ILE A 25 -2.39 -13.56 -0.11
N ASP A 26 -1.21 -13.87 -0.65
CA ASP A 26 -0.72 -15.24 -0.79
C ASP A 26 0.57 -15.40 0.04
N PHE A 27 0.45 -16.07 1.18
CA PHE A 27 1.57 -16.27 2.10
C PHE A 27 2.64 -17.21 1.51
N VAL A 28 2.23 -18.21 0.72
CA VAL A 28 3.17 -19.13 0.08
C VAL A 28 4.01 -18.37 -0.94
N PHE A 29 3.37 -17.51 -1.74
CA PHE A 29 4.08 -16.62 -2.67
C PHE A 29 5.07 -15.70 -1.94
N ILE A 30 4.64 -15.07 -0.83
CA ILE A 30 5.51 -14.20 -0.03
C ILE A 30 6.75 -14.95 0.45
N GLU A 31 6.59 -16.11 1.11
CA GLU A 31 7.72 -16.84 1.68
C GLU A 31 8.65 -17.47 0.63
N SER A 32 8.08 -17.89 -0.51
CA SER A 32 8.80 -18.66 -1.54
C SER A 32 9.53 -17.77 -2.55
N VAL A 33 8.91 -16.64 -2.90
CA VAL A 33 9.33 -15.74 -3.99
C VAL A 33 9.73 -14.37 -3.45
N LEU A 34 8.78 -13.61 -2.87
CA LEU A 34 9.02 -12.21 -2.52
C LEU A 34 10.19 -12.04 -1.53
N LEU A 35 10.21 -12.80 -0.44
CA LEU A 35 11.30 -12.73 0.55
C LEU A 35 12.67 -13.08 -0.03
N ARG A 36 12.73 -13.85 -1.13
CA ARG A 36 13.97 -14.18 -1.82
C ARG A 36 14.45 -13.00 -2.66
N GLU A 37 13.56 -12.30 -3.32
CA GLU A 37 13.91 -11.11 -4.08
C GLU A 37 14.34 -9.98 -3.13
N LEU A 38 13.57 -9.72 -2.06
CA LEU A 38 13.94 -8.70 -1.06
C LEU A 38 15.30 -8.98 -0.38
N ARG A 39 15.69 -10.25 -0.22
CA ARG A 39 17.04 -10.63 0.25
C ARG A 39 18.16 -10.07 -0.64
N ARG A 40 17.93 -9.96 -1.94
CA ARG A 40 18.91 -9.47 -2.92
C ARG A 40 18.99 -7.95 -2.94
N CYS A 41 17.96 -7.27 -2.43
CA CYS A 41 17.79 -5.83 -2.48
C CYS A 41 18.21 -5.11 -1.18
N GLY A 42 18.94 -5.76 -0.27
CA GLY A 42 19.34 -5.16 1.03
C GLY A 42 18.69 -5.80 2.26
N HIS A 43 17.82 -6.80 2.05
CA HIS A 43 17.15 -7.53 3.13
C HIS A 43 16.26 -6.67 4.04
N PRO A 44 15.38 -5.84 3.45
CA PRO A 44 14.55 -4.91 4.21
C PRO A 44 13.59 -5.63 5.14
N THR A 45 13.07 -4.88 6.12
CA THR A 45 11.85 -5.29 6.83
C THR A 45 10.67 -5.27 5.86
N LEU A 46 9.69 -6.15 6.08
CA LEU A 46 8.48 -6.24 5.25
C LEU A 46 7.24 -6.14 6.12
N THR A 47 6.48 -5.05 5.94
CA THR A 47 5.19 -4.80 6.58
C THR A 47 4.08 -4.86 5.54
N ILE A 48 3.14 -5.79 5.70
CA ILE A 48 2.00 -5.94 4.79
C ILE A 48 0.73 -5.57 5.54
N LEU A 49 -0.02 -4.61 5.01
CA LEU A 49 -1.37 -4.27 5.43
C LEU A 49 -2.33 -4.95 4.44
N ALA A 50 -3.26 -5.74 4.95
CA ALA A 50 -4.20 -6.47 4.10
C ALA A 50 -5.58 -6.60 4.73
N ASP A 51 -6.60 -6.87 3.92
CA ASP A 51 -7.96 -7.07 4.41
C ASP A 51 -8.01 -8.20 5.44
N ALA A 52 -8.66 -7.95 6.58
CA ALA A 52 -8.65 -8.89 7.68
C ALA A 52 -9.33 -10.23 7.36
N ASP A 53 -10.37 -10.23 6.51
CA ASP A 53 -11.08 -11.45 6.13
C ASP A 53 -10.22 -12.28 5.17
N GLU A 54 -9.60 -11.62 4.18
CA GLU A 54 -8.68 -12.25 3.22
C GLU A 54 -7.43 -12.83 3.88
N VAL A 55 -6.87 -12.10 4.85
CA VAL A 55 -5.76 -12.59 5.70
C VAL A 55 -6.18 -13.83 6.46
N GLN A 56 -7.37 -13.82 7.09
CA GLN A 56 -7.84 -14.96 7.87
C GLN A 56 -8.07 -16.19 6.98
N ALA A 57 -8.73 -16.02 5.84
CA ALA A 57 -9.02 -17.09 4.89
C ALA A 57 -7.72 -17.72 4.36
N SER A 58 -6.79 -16.87 3.88
CA SER A 58 -5.52 -17.31 3.33
C SER A 58 -4.64 -17.98 4.39
N PHE A 59 -4.62 -17.45 5.61
CA PHE A 59 -3.87 -18.05 6.72
C PHE A 59 -4.45 -19.43 7.11
N LYS A 60 -5.77 -19.58 7.21
CA LYS A 60 -6.40 -20.88 7.48
C LYS A 60 -6.01 -21.93 6.43
N ALA A 61 -5.95 -21.55 5.16
CA ALA A 61 -5.56 -22.45 4.08
C ALA A 61 -4.07 -22.80 4.06
N GLN A 62 -3.20 -21.83 4.40
CA GLN A 62 -1.77 -21.90 4.10
C GLN A 62 -0.85 -22.05 5.34
N ASN A 63 -1.35 -21.88 6.57
CA ASN A 63 -0.52 -21.79 7.79
C ASN A 63 0.49 -22.94 7.97
N ARG A 64 0.15 -24.17 7.57
CA ARG A 64 1.04 -25.34 7.67
C ARG A 64 2.35 -25.21 6.88
N TRP A 65 2.39 -24.29 5.92
CA TRP A 65 3.55 -24.02 5.07
C TRP A 65 4.35 -22.79 5.52
N LEU A 66 3.87 -22.07 6.54
CA LEU A 66 4.46 -20.81 6.97
C LEU A 66 5.49 -21.04 8.07
N SER A 67 6.67 -20.47 7.88
CA SER A 67 7.79 -20.62 8.82
C SER A 67 8.42 -19.28 9.23
N ARG A 68 8.02 -18.20 8.56
CA ARG A 68 8.67 -16.89 8.64
C ARG A 68 7.72 -15.76 9.02
N LEU A 69 6.40 -15.97 8.99
CA LEU A 69 5.42 -14.98 9.48
C LEU A 69 5.74 -14.56 10.92
N GLY A 70 5.78 -13.25 11.17
CA GLY A 70 6.14 -12.66 12.46
C GLY A 70 7.64 -12.67 12.79
N ARG A 71 8.47 -13.32 11.95
CA ARG A 71 9.95 -13.37 12.12
C ARG A 71 10.70 -12.65 11.02
N ARG A 72 10.25 -12.79 9.77
CA ARG A 72 10.89 -12.18 8.58
C ARG A 72 10.04 -11.12 7.89
N TYR A 73 8.74 -11.16 8.14
CA TYR A 73 7.77 -10.19 7.67
C TYR A 73 6.61 -10.17 8.65
N ARG A 74 5.86 -9.08 8.63
CA ARG A 74 4.66 -8.90 9.45
C ARG A 74 3.47 -8.65 8.55
N VAL A 75 2.33 -9.18 8.97
CA VAL A 75 1.03 -8.89 8.35
C VAL A 75 0.17 -8.21 9.40
N VAL A 76 -0.37 -7.06 9.03
CA VAL A 76 -1.28 -6.25 9.83
C VAL A 76 -2.67 -6.37 9.18
N PRO A 77 -3.56 -7.20 9.72
CA PRO A 77 -4.91 -7.33 9.20
C PRO A 77 -5.72 -6.06 9.51
N ILE A 78 -6.28 -5.43 8.48
CA ILE A 78 -7.10 -4.21 8.59
C ILE A 78 -8.56 -4.62 8.58
N ARG A 79 -9.21 -4.45 9.73
CA ARG A 79 -10.65 -4.73 9.89
C ARG A 79 -11.43 -3.50 9.43
N MET A 80 -12.30 -3.73 8.44
CA MET A 80 -13.25 -2.75 7.96
C MET A 80 -14.62 -2.99 8.60
N ASP A 81 -15.44 -1.94 8.66
CA ASP A 81 -16.82 -2.06 9.10
C ASP A 81 -17.63 -2.89 8.09
N ARG A 82 -18.75 -3.45 8.54
CA ARG A 82 -19.55 -4.37 7.72
C ARG A 82 -19.97 -3.68 6.42
N GLY A 83 -19.71 -4.32 5.29
CA GLY A 83 -20.02 -3.78 3.96
C GLY A 83 -18.81 -3.16 3.25
N PHE A 84 -17.73 -2.88 3.97
CA PHE A 84 -16.51 -2.30 3.40
C PHE A 84 -15.36 -3.32 3.34
N ARG A 85 -14.39 -3.04 2.46
CA ARG A 85 -13.19 -3.86 2.22
C ARG A 85 -11.94 -3.02 2.19
N PHE A 86 -10.84 -3.55 2.69
CA PHE A 86 -9.53 -2.91 2.57
C PHE A 86 -8.94 -3.24 1.19
N HIS A 87 -9.25 -2.42 0.18
CA HIS A 87 -8.88 -2.67 -1.21
C HIS A 87 -7.61 -1.97 -1.80
N PRO A 88 -6.82 -1.14 -1.08
CA PRO A 88 -5.65 -0.49 -1.68
C PRO A 88 -4.59 -1.48 -2.11
N LYS A 89 -3.84 -1.11 -3.14
CA LYS A 89 -2.74 -1.89 -3.70
C LYS A 89 -1.59 -0.96 -3.97
N ALA A 90 -0.62 -1.01 -3.07
CA ALA A 90 0.53 -0.13 -3.13
C ALA A 90 1.75 -0.81 -2.54
N VAL A 91 2.93 -0.46 -3.05
CA VAL A 91 4.22 -0.98 -2.60
C VAL A 91 5.15 0.21 -2.44
N LEU A 92 5.53 0.49 -1.19
CA LEU A 92 6.56 1.46 -0.85
C LEU A 92 7.86 0.72 -0.58
N THR A 93 8.95 1.18 -1.19
CA THR A 93 10.31 0.71 -0.95
C THR A 93 11.18 1.87 -0.50
N ALA A 94 11.83 1.74 0.65
CA ALA A 94 12.67 2.78 1.23
C ALA A 94 14.09 2.26 1.44
N GLY A 95 15.07 2.99 0.91
CA GLY A 95 16.49 2.90 1.25
C GLY A 95 17.03 4.26 1.75
N PRO A 96 18.31 4.34 2.17
CA PRO A 96 18.85 5.56 2.80
C PRO A 96 18.75 6.82 1.93
N THR A 97 18.90 6.69 0.62
CA THR A 97 19.01 7.82 -0.32
C THR A 97 17.79 8.02 -1.21
N HIS A 98 16.91 7.02 -1.32
CA HIS A 98 15.73 7.08 -2.20
C HIS A 98 14.56 6.27 -1.64
N CYS A 99 13.36 6.71 -1.99
CA CYS A 99 12.12 6.03 -1.73
C CYS A 99 11.28 5.99 -3.00
N GLU A 100 10.65 4.85 -3.24
CA GLU A 100 9.73 4.67 -4.36
C GLU A 100 8.39 4.16 -3.85
N LEU A 101 7.31 4.64 -4.46
CA LEU A 101 5.95 4.21 -4.23
C LEU A 101 5.34 3.77 -5.54
N LEU A 102 4.84 2.54 -5.56
CA LEU A 102 4.07 1.98 -6.65
C LEU A 102 2.61 1.89 -6.21
N VAL A 103 1.68 2.46 -6.97
CA VAL A 103 0.23 2.35 -6.71
C VAL A 103 -0.42 1.72 -7.94
N GLY A 104 -1.20 0.65 -7.75
CA GLY A 104 -1.66 -0.13 -8.89
C GLY A 104 -2.87 -1.01 -8.65
N SER A 105 -3.06 -1.98 -9.55
CA SER A 105 -4.19 -2.91 -9.53
C SER A 105 -3.84 -4.32 -9.02
N GLY A 106 -2.56 -4.62 -8.83
CA GLY A 106 -2.06 -5.95 -8.47
C GLY A 106 -2.09 -6.27 -6.98
N ASN A 107 -2.75 -7.37 -6.61
CA ASN A 107 -2.69 -7.93 -5.25
C ASN A 107 -1.36 -8.67 -5.01
N LEU A 108 -0.94 -8.76 -3.74
CA LEU A 108 0.26 -9.49 -3.30
C LEU A 108 0.10 -11.02 -3.41
N THR A 109 0.06 -11.48 -4.66
CA THR A 109 -0.18 -12.86 -5.11
C THR A 109 0.69 -13.14 -6.33
N PHE A 110 0.88 -14.41 -6.70
CA PHE A 110 1.60 -14.71 -7.94
C PHE A 110 0.94 -14.05 -9.16
N GLY A 111 -0.39 -14.11 -9.24
CA GLY A 111 -1.19 -13.46 -10.28
C GLY A 111 -0.92 -11.97 -10.37
N GLY A 112 -1.26 -11.23 -9.30
CA GLY A 112 -1.17 -9.77 -9.27
C GLY A 112 0.24 -9.19 -9.29
N ILE A 113 1.28 -9.99 -9.03
CA ILE A 113 2.67 -9.49 -9.04
C ILE A 113 3.45 -9.89 -10.31
N ARG A 114 3.10 -11.01 -10.96
CA ARG A 114 3.88 -11.53 -12.09
C ARG A 114 3.10 -11.89 -13.35
N GLN A 115 1.84 -12.32 -13.22
CA GLN A 115 1.15 -12.98 -14.33
C GLN A 115 0.08 -12.10 -14.98
N ASN A 116 -0.69 -11.39 -14.16
CA ASN A 116 -1.76 -10.52 -14.63
C ASN A 116 -1.20 -9.26 -15.30
N GLU A 117 -1.97 -8.69 -16.24
CA GLU A 117 -1.67 -7.39 -16.85
C GLU A 117 -2.09 -6.24 -15.92
N GLU A 118 -1.38 -6.12 -14.80
CA GLU A 118 -1.64 -5.07 -13.83
C GLU A 118 -1.03 -3.72 -14.25
N ILE A 119 -1.67 -2.64 -13.84
CA ILE A 119 -1.21 -1.27 -14.08
C ILE A 119 -0.59 -0.75 -12.79
N TRP A 120 0.54 -0.04 -12.90
CA TRP A 120 1.26 0.57 -11.79
C TRP A 120 1.64 2.01 -12.15
N LEU A 121 1.27 2.94 -11.28
CA LEU A 121 1.83 4.28 -11.23
C LEU A 121 3.08 4.24 -10.35
N HIS A 122 4.13 4.95 -10.76
CA HIS A 122 5.42 4.96 -10.08
C HIS A 122 5.77 6.38 -9.67
N PHE A 123 5.96 6.56 -8.36
CA PHE A 123 6.40 7.80 -7.74
C PHE A 123 7.75 7.56 -7.07
N ALA A 124 8.65 8.52 -7.17
CA ALA A 124 9.97 8.46 -6.55
C ALA A 124 10.24 9.74 -5.78
N SER A 125 10.93 9.64 -4.65
CA SER A 125 11.27 10.78 -3.80
C SER A 125 12.23 11.78 -4.45
N GLN A 126 12.82 11.40 -5.58
CA GLN A 126 13.71 12.25 -6.38
C GLN A 126 12.97 13.03 -7.47
N ASN A 127 11.67 12.76 -7.67
CA ASN A 127 10.83 13.46 -8.65
C ASN A 127 9.95 14.51 -7.94
N ASP A 128 9.37 15.45 -8.70
CA ASP A 128 8.47 16.52 -8.21
C ASP A 128 7.10 16.01 -7.67
N GLU A 129 6.98 14.73 -7.32
CA GLU A 129 5.77 14.07 -6.84
C GLU A 129 5.97 13.45 -5.44
N SER A 130 6.93 13.97 -4.68
CA SER A 130 7.27 13.48 -3.33
C SER A 130 6.11 13.61 -2.33
N SER A 131 5.21 14.56 -2.57
CA SER A 131 3.95 14.76 -1.85
C SER A 131 3.03 13.53 -1.84
N VAL A 132 3.05 12.69 -2.88
CA VAL A 132 2.27 11.44 -2.94
C VAL A 132 2.83 10.41 -1.95
N ILE A 133 4.16 10.38 -1.78
CA ILE A 133 4.83 9.53 -0.79
C ILE A 133 4.49 9.99 0.63
N ALA A 134 4.44 11.30 0.86
CA ALA A 134 3.98 11.85 2.13
C ALA A 134 2.50 11.51 2.43
N SER A 135 1.61 11.61 1.43
CA SER A 135 0.22 11.15 1.54
C SER A 135 0.11 9.66 1.86
N PHE A 136 0.96 8.82 1.27
CA PHE A 136 1.01 7.39 1.55
C PHE A 136 1.48 7.09 2.98
N ARG A 137 2.48 7.81 3.50
CA ARG A 137 2.90 7.71 4.92
C ARG A 137 1.72 7.92 5.85
N ASP A 138 0.97 9.00 5.64
CA ASP A 138 -0.17 9.37 6.48
C ASP A 138 -1.33 8.37 6.34
N TYR A 139 -1.52 7.84 5.12
CA TYR A 139 -2.45 6.77 4.85
C TYR A 139 -2.14 5.50 5.65
N VAL A 140 -0.89 5.01 5.60
CA VAL A 140 -0.47 3.83 6.36
C VAL A 140 -0.57 4.10 7.86
N GLY A 141 -0.10 5.26 8.32
CA GLY A 141 -0.19 5.67 9.72
C GLY A 141 -1.62 5.62 10.25
N HIS A 142 -2.58 6.13 9.48
CA HIS A 142 -3.99 6.06 9.80
C HIS A 142 -4.53 4.62 9.79
N CYS A 143 -4.19 3.80 8.80
CA CYS A 143 -4.61 2.39 8.76
C CYS A 143 -4.14 1.63 10.00
N LEU A 144 -2.93 1.91 10.47
CA LEU A 144 -2.37 1.31 11.68
C LEU A 144 -3.14 1.71 12.96
N THR A 145 -3.97 2.74 12.96
CA THR A 145 -4.86 3.07 14.10
C THR A 145 -6.03 2.09 14.24
N ARG A 146 -6.44 1.41 13.16
CA ARG A 146 -7.58 0.46 13.16
C ARG A 146 -7.27 -0.89 13.78
N THR A 147 -6.02 -1.13 14.19
CA THR A 147 -5.62 -2.37 14.86
C THR A 147 -4.94 -2.07 16.19
N LYS A 148 -5.23 -2.89 17.20
CA LYS A 148 -4.65 -2.78 18.54
C LYS A 148 -3.21 -3.30 18.61
N ARG A 149 -2.73 -3.99 17.57
CA ARG A 149 -1.41 -4.63 17.54
C ARG A 149 -0.55 -4.10 16.38
N SER A 150 -0.37 -2.79 16.34
CA SER A 150 0.39 -2.10 15.28
C SER A 150 1.64 -1.39 15.78
N ASP A 151 1.98 -1.44 17.08
CA ASP A 151 3.10 -0.65 17.62
C ASP A 151 4.42 -0.91 16.90
N ALA A 152 4.75 -2.18 16.64
CA ALA A 152 5.94 -2.52 15.85
C ALA A 152 5.84 -1.99 14.41
N ALA A 153 4.66 -2.03 13.77
CA ALA A 153 4.48 -1.50 12.42
C ALA A 153 4.52 0.04 12.38
N ARG A 154 4.09 0.72 13.46
CA ARG A 154 4.17 2.18 13.61
C ARG A 154 5.60 2.63 13.84
N ALA A 155 6.34 1.93 14.71
CA ALA A 155 7.76 2.19 14.91
C ALA A 155 8.52 2.06 13.59
N GLU A 156 8.24 1.01 12.82
CA GLU A 156 8.86 0.77 11.51
C GLU A 156 8.47 1.80 10.47
N LEU A 157 7.23 2.32 10.51
CA LEU A 157 6.83 3.43 9.65
C LEU A 157 7.59 4.71 10.04
N GLY A 158 7.77 4.96 11.34
CA GLY A 158 8.58 6.06 11.85
C GLY A 158 10.03 5.96 11.40
N ASP A 159 10.64 4.78 11.54
CA ASP A 159 12.02 4.51 11.14
C ASP A 159 12.21 4.68 9.62
N ALA A 160 11.26 4.20 8.81
CA ALA A 160 11.34 4.32 7.36
C ALA A 160 11.25 5.76 6.84
N PHE A 161 10.68 6.67 7.63
CA PHE A 161 10.55 8.10 7.32
C PHE A 161 11.39 8.97 8.27
N ASN A 162 12.41 8.40 8.91
CA ASN A 162 13.29 9.13 9.81
C ASN A 162 14.35 9.88 9.01
N ALA A 163 14.26 11.21 9.02
CA ALA A 163 15.20 12.09 8.30
C ALA A 163 16.68 11.95 8.74
N ALA A 164 16.95 11.37 9.92
CA ALA A 164 18.32 11.11 10.37
C ALA A 164 18.96 9.89 9.67
N THR A 165 18.17 8.97 9.15
CA THR A 165 18.63 7.73 8.49
C THR A 165 18.26 7.67 7.01
N HIS A 166 17.31 8.50 6.59
CA HIS A 166 16.75 8.53 5.24
C HIS A 166 16.72 9.98 4.73
N GLU A 167 17.68 10.36 3.90
CA GLU A 167 17.90 11.75 3.46
C GLU A 167 16.64 12.36 2.80
N TRP A 168 15.97 11.56 1.97
CA TRP A 168 14.75 11.96 1.27
C TRP A 168 13.58 12.26 2.19
N ALA A 169 13.52 11.66 3.39
CA ALA A 169 12.38 11.82 4.29
C ALA A 169 12.29 13.23 4.87
N GLY A 170 13.43 13.92 5.02
CA GLY A 170 13.49 15.32 5.46
C GLY A 170 13.21 16.34 4.35
N ALA A 171 13.17 15.89 3.08
CA ALA A 171 12.98 16.73 1.90
C ALA A 171 11.62 16.49 1.22
N LEU A 172 10.73 15.69 1.82
CA LEU A 172 9.39 15.48 1.28
C LEU A 172 8.57 16.76 1.31
N ASP A 173 7.84 17.00 0.22
CA ASP A 173 6.79 18.01 0.16
C ASP A 173 5.64 17.66 1.11
N ASP A 174 4.80 18.66 1.40
CA ASP A 174 3.56 18.44 2.12
C ASP A 174 2.63 17.47 1.34
N PRO A 175 1.85 16.61 2.03
CA PRO A 175 0.93 15.68 1.39
C PRO A 175 -0.03 16.37 0.39
N ALA A 176 -0.07 15.91 -0.87
CA ALA A 176 -0.87 16.52 -1.95
C ALA A 176 -2.38 16.20 -1.89
N GLY A 177 -2.89 15.77 -0.74
CA GLY A 177 -4.26 15.29 -0.57
C GLY A 177 -4.43 13.84 -1.04
N LEU A 178 -5.20 13.06 -0.30
CA LEU A 178 -5.58 11.69 -0.65
C LEU A 178 -7.05 11.49 -0.28
N LEU A 179 -7.88 11.28 -1.28
CA LEU A 179 -9.29 10.95 -1.08
C LEU A 179 -9.40 9.47 -0.69
N ARG A 180 -10.09 9.18 0.41
CA ARG A 180 -10.15 7.83 0.98
C ARG A 180 -11.48 7.56 1.70
N SER A 181 -11.97 6.33 1.58
CA SER A 181 -13.13 5.81 2.32
C SER A 181 -12.90 4.33 2.67
N PRO A 182 -13.46 3.80 3.77
CA PRO A 182 -14.21 4.44 4.86
C PRO A 182 -13.27 4.94 5.99
N LEU A 183 -12.13 5.51 5.62
CA LEU A 183 -11.12 6.01 6.56
C LEU A 183 -11.35 7.48 6.96
N ASN A 184 -12.46 8.07 6.52
CA ASN A 184 -12.87 9.41 6.85
C ASN A 184 -14.33 9.40 7.33
N GLU A 185 -14.72 10.38 8.15
CA GLU A 185 -16.14 10.56 8.52
C GLU A 185 -16.96 11.07 7.33
N ASP A 186 -16.28 11.72 6.37
CA ASP A 186 -16.88 12.23 5.14
C ASP A 186 -16.86 11.19 4.00
N SER A 187 -17.91 11.22 3.18
CA SER A 187 -18.01 10.40 1.97
C SER A 187 -16.90 10.71 0.96
N LEU A 188 -16.63 9.80 0.02
CA LEU A 188 -15.73 10.11 -1.11
C LEU A 188 -16.27 11.28 -1.93
N LEU A 189 -17.59 11.36 -2.08
CA LEU A 189 -18.24 12.44 -2.82
C LEU A 189 -18.04 13.80 -2.14
N ASP A 190 -18.15 13.88 -0.82
CA ASP A 190 -17.93 15.11 -0.05
C ASP A 190 -16.46 15.55 -0.09
N GLN A 191 -15.54 14.58 -0.11
CA GLN A 191 -14.12 14.86 -0.31
C GLN A 191 -13.87 15.41 -1.72
N MET A 192 -14.39 14.74 -2.76
CA MET A 192 -14.29 15.22 -4.14
C MET A 192 -14.91 16.60 -4.32
N ALA A 193 -16.09 16.86 -3.75
CA ALA A 193 -16.78 18.14 -3.84
C ALA A 193 -15.96 19.27 -3.22
N ARG A 194 -15.28 19.03 -2.10
CA ARG A 194 -14.38 20.01 -1.48
C ARG A 194 -13.15 20.32 -2.33
N GLU A 195 -12.53 19.29 -2.92
CA GLU A 195 -11.37 19.48 -3.81
C GLU A 195 -11.74 20.23 -5.10
N VAL A 196 -12.94 19.96 -5.63
CA VAL A 196 -13.48 20.69 -6.78
C VAL A 196 -13.81 22.15 -6.42
N GLY A 197 -14.29 22.40 -5.20
CA GLY A 197 -14.64 23.73 -4.72
C GLY A 197 -15.68 24.41 -5.59
N GLU A 198 -15.42 25.67 -5.95
CA GLU A 198 -16.33 26.53 -6.74
C GLU A 198 -16.09 26.41 -8.26
N LEU A 199 -15.37 25.39 -8.73
CA LEU A 199 -15.18 25.18 -10.16
C LEU A 199 -16.53 24.94 -10.85
N ASP A 200 -16.75 25.62 -11.97
CA ASP A 200 -17.95 25.44 -12.79
C ASP A 200 -17.90 24.10 -13.54
N VAL A 201 -18.31 23.02 -12.86
CA VAL A 201 -18.29 21.66 -13.38
C VAL A 201 -19.44 21.43 -14.34
N GLN A 202 -19.15 21.51 -15.64
CA GLN A 202 -20.13 21.31 -16.72
C GLN A 202 -20.44 19.83 -17.01
N ARG A 203 -19.56 18.90 -16.62
CA ARG A 203 -19.71 17.45 -16.89
C ARG A 203 -18.89 16.60 -15.92
N ILE A 204 -19.51 15.53 -15.41
CA ILE A 204 -18.84 14.45 -14.68
C ILE A 204 -19.03 13.15 -15.48
N ILE A 205 -17.96 12.37 -15.66
CA ILE A 205 -18.02 11.04 -16.26
C ILE A 205 -17.66 10.03 -15.17
N VAL A 206 -18.59 9.15 -14.83
CA VAL A 206 -18.38 8.08 -13.84
C VAL A 206 -18.36 6.74 -14.57
N ALA A 207 -17.30 5.98 -14.37
CA ALA A 207 -17.20 4.60 -14.83
C ALA A 207 -17.12 3.69 -13.61
N SER A 208 -18.09 2.77 -13.48
CA SER A 208 -18.06 1.74 -12.44
C SER A 208 -18.17 0.36 -13.10
N PRO A 209 -17.27 -0.58 -12.77
CA PRO A 209 -17.40 -1.96 -13.22
C PRO A 209 -18.55 -2.71 -12.54
N TYR A 210 -19.11 -2.15 -11.46
CA TYR A 210 -20.21 -2.72 -10.69
C TYR A 210 -21.40 -1.77 -10.65
N PHE A 211 -22.59 -2.33 -10.75
CA PHE A 211 -23.82 -1.55 -10.69
C PHE A 211 -24.13 -1.21 -9.23
N ASP A 212 -24.14 0.08 -8.92
CA ASP A 212 -24.50 0.65 -7.63
C ASP A 212 -25.56 1.72 -7.87
N THR A 213 -26.83 1.34 -7.76
CA THR A 213 -27.97 2.22 -8.08
C THR A 213 -28.10 3.41 -7.15
N GLU A 214 -27.60 3.27 -5.93
CA GLU A 214 -27.73 4.29 -4.88
C GLU A 214 -26.41 5.05 -4.68
N GLY A 215 -25.33 4.65 -5.37
CA GLY A 215 -24.02 5.28 -5.26
C GLY A 215 -23.41 5.14 -3.86
N VAL A 216 -23.79 4.10 -3.11
CA VAL A 216 -23.35 3.85 -1.73
C VAL A 216 -21.83 3.80 -1.63
N ALA A 217 -21.13 3.32 -2.65
CA ALA A 217 -19.66 3.27 -2.67
C ALA A 217 -19.00 4.66 -2.65
N LEU A 218 -19.73 5.71 -3.05
CA LEU A 218 -19.27 7.10 -3.04
C LEU A 218 -19.77 7.89 -1.83
N GLN A 219 -20.79 7.37 -1.12
CA GLN A 219 -21.36 7.93 0.11
C GLN A 219 -20.55 7.57 1.36
#